data_AF-A0A9D1RE23-F1
#
_entry.id   AF-A0A9D1RE23-F1
#
_cell.length_a   1.000
_cell.length_b   1.000
_cell.length_c   1.000
_cell.angle_alpha   90.00
_cell.angle_beta   90.00
_cell.angle_gamma   90.00
#
_symmetry.space_group_name_H-M   'P 1'
#
loop_
_entity.id
_entity.type
_entity.pdbx_description
1 polymer ?
#
loop_
_entity_poly.entity_id
_entity_poly.type
_entity_poly.pdbx_seq_one_letter_code
_entity_poly.pdbx_strand_id
1 'polypeptide(L)'
;MTKTIKELVIITGLSGAGKSTAIGFMEDIGYYCIDNMPPELLTTFLDLISKQKDGKIAIVMDIRSTEKFDGVLDTLDHLEDYGYSVKVIYLDIKTHIALKRYKLTRRKHPYAERFNGDIAKALAYEKEIMTPLRSRADFIIDSSDLTGNQLRTRLTQILVGDDKDIMNIHVESFGFKHGIPNEADFVIDVRCLPNPYWVENLRNKTGLDQEVRDYVFSFAESKELLEKLIDLLDFLNPLYIKEGKSQIVFAIGCTGGNHRSVAIAEALKEHFEKKWDNVSVNHRDISRS
;
A
#
# COMPACT_ATOMS: atom_id res chain seq x y z
N MET A 1 -19.69 -13.73 -15.15
CA MET A 1 -19.75 -12.26 -14.96
C MET A 1 -19.52 -12.00 -13.49
N THR A 2 -18.28 -11.72 -13.11
CA THR A 2 -17.94 -11.27 -11.76
C THR A 2 -18.64 -9.93 -11.53
N LYS A 3 -19.60 -9.91 -10.61
CA LYS A 3 -20.30 -8.70 -10.21
C LYS A 3 -19.23 -7.78 -9.59
N THR A 4 -18.82 -6.71 -10.26
CA THR A 4 -17.89 -5.75 -9.65
C THR A 4 -18.60 -5.15 -8.44
N ILE A 5 -18.06 -5.43 -7.25
CA ILE A 5 -18.62 -4.95 -5.99
C ILE A 5 -18.17 -3.50 -5.84
N LYS A 6 -19.12 -2.59 -5.61
CA LYS A 6 -18.81 -1.21 -5.25
C LYS A 6 -18.40 -1.19 -3.79
N GLU A 7 -17.21 -0.69 -3.50
CA GLU A 7 -16.68 -0.67 -2.13
C GLU A 7 -16.66 0.75 -1.59
N LEU A 8 -17.23 0.92 -0.41
CA LEU A 8 -17.18 2.17 0.34
C LEU A 8 -16.53 1.90 1.69
N VAL A 9 -15.47 2.64 1.99
CA VAL A 9 -14.79 2.59 3.28
C VAL A 9 -14.97 3.93 3.97
N ILE A 10 -15.61 3.93 5.12
CA ILE A 10 -15.76 5.12 5.95
C ILE A 10 -14.73 5.03 7.08
N ILE A 11 -13.79 5.98 7.11
CA ILE A 11 -12.78 6.09 8.17
C ILE A 11 -13.21 7.21 9.12
N THR A 12 -13.41 6.87 10.38
CA THR A 12 -13.68 7.85 11.44
C THR A 12 -12.88 7.51 12.69
N GLY A 13 -13.03 8.29 13.75
CA GLY A 13 -12.35 8.05 15.03
C GLY A 13 -11.81 9.30 15.68
N LEU A 14 -11.03 9.11 16.74
CA LEU A 14 -10.59 10.19 17.62
C LEU A 14 -9.48 11.06 17.00
N SER A 15 -9.30 12.26 17.56
CA SER A 15 -8.22 13.15 17.17
C SER A 15 -6.85 12.54 17.53
N GLY A 16 -5.92 12.55 16.57
CA GLY A 16 -4.60 11.93 16.74
C GLY A 16 -4.56 10.40 16.55
N ALA A 17 -5.68 9.77 16.23
CA ALA A 17 -5.74 8.32 15.99
C ALA A 17 -5.19 7.88 14.61
N GLY A 18 -4.80 8.81 13.74
CA GLY A 18 -4.13 8.50 12.47
C GLY A 18 -5.02 8.56 11.23
N LYS A 19 -6.18 9.23 11.27
CA LYS A 19 -7.10 9.38 10.12
C LYS A 19 -6.41 9.87 8.84
N SER A 20 -5.57 10.91 8.94
CA SER A 20 -4.81 11.43 7.78
C SER A 20 -3.79 10.43 7.22
N THR A 21 -3.19 9.59 8.07
CA THR A 21 -2.31 8.50 7.61
C THR A 21 -3.12 7.39 6.95
N ALA A 22 -4.30 7.09 7.47
CA ALA A 22 -5.19 6.08 6.92
C ALA A 22 -5.69 6.48 5.53
N ILE A 23 -6.15 7.72 5.32
CA ILE A 23 -6.66 8.15 4.01
C ILE A 23 -5.56 8.22 2.95
N GLY A 24 -4.36 8.70 3.28
CA GLY A 24 -3.24 8.66 2.34
C GLY A 24 -2.87 7.24 1.93
N PHE A 25 -3.04 6.27 2.84
CA PHE A 25 -2.88 4.87 2.48
C PHE A 25 -4.01 4.33 1.59
N MET A 26 -5.26 4.72 1.84
CA MET A 26 -6.38 4.36 0.96
C MET A 26 -6.12 4.82 -0.48
N GLU A 27 -5.54 6.01 -0.64
CA GLU A 27 -5.11 6.55 -1.94
C GLU A 27 -4.01 5.68 -2.57
N ASP A 28 -3.00 5.29 -1.79
CA ASP A 28 -1.91 4.40 -2.22
C ASP A 28 -2.42 3.05 -2.77
N ILE A 29 -3.52 2.51 -2.22
CA ILE A 29 -4.15 1.23 -2.67
C ILE A 29 -5.29 1.43 -3.67
N GLY A 30 -5.41 2.62 -4.27
CA GLY A 30 -6.28 2.89 -5.41
C GLY A 30 -7.74 3.24 -5.06
N TYR A 31 -8.04 3.67 -3.83
CA TYR A 31 -9.35 4.24 -3.50
C TYR A 31 -9.41 5.72 -3.89
N TYR A 32 -10.56 6.14 -4.40
CA TYR A 32 -10.90 7.55 -4.52
C TYR A 32 -11.19 8.14 -3.12
N CYS A 33 -10.31 9.02 -2.66
CA CYS A 33 -10.27 9.48 -1.29
C CYS A 33 -10.91 10.87 -1.11
N ILE A 34 -11.80 10.99 -0.13
CA ILE A 34 -12.39 12.26 0.30
C ILE A 34 -12.05 12.47 1.77
N ASP A 35 -11.25 13.49 2.07
CA ASP A 35 -10.95 13.88 3.45
C ASP A 35 -11.96 14.91 3.96
N ASN A 36 -12.26 14.86 5.27
CA ASN A 36 -13.13 15.80 5.97
C ASN A 36 -14.54 15.96 5.36
N MET A 37 -15.16 14.85 4.97
CA MET A 37 -16.53 14.86 4.42
C MET A 37 -17.56 15.21 5.51
N PRO A 38 -18.38 16.26 5.30
CA PRO A 38 -19.51 16.55 6.18
C PRO A 38 -20.52 15.39 6.16
N PRO A 39 -20.92 14.85 7.32
CA PRO A 39 -21.86 13.73 7.38
C PRO A 39 -23.21 14.02 6.69
N GLU A 40 -23.66 15.26 6.73
CA GLU A 40 -24.92 15.73 6.11
C GLU A 40 -24.92 15.59 4.58
N LEU A 41 -23.74 15.60 3.95
CA LEU A 41 -23.60 15.47 2.50
C LEU A 41 -23.42 14.01 2.06
N LEU A 42 -23.28 13.07 2.99
CA LEU A 42 -22.97 11.68 2.69
C LEU A 42 -24.04 11.04 1.81
N THR A 43 -25.32 11.16 2.17
CA THR A 43 -26.45 10.65 1.39
C THR A 43 -26.47 11.21 -0.03
N THR A 44 -26.35 12.53 -0.15
CA THR A 44 -26.35 13.22 -1.46
C THR A 44 -25.17 12.76 -2.33
N PHE A 45 -24.00 12.57 -1.71
CA PHE A 45 -22.82 12.07 -2.41
C PHE A 45 -23.04 10.63 -2.88
N LEU A 46 -23.56 9.75 -2.02
CA LEU A 46 -23.88 8.36 -2.35
C LEU A 46 -24.88 8.25 -3.51
N ASP A 47 -25.92 9.08 -3.50
CA ASP A 47 -26.87 9.17 -4.61
C ASP A 47 -26.20 9.54 -5.94
N LEU A 48 -25.24 10.45 -5.93
CA LEU A 48 -24.50 10.86 -7.13
C LEU A 48 -23.62 9.73 -7.68
N ILE A 49 -22.89 9.04 -6.80
CA ILE A 49 -21.94 7.98 -7.19
C ILE A 49 -22.62 6.63 -7.44
N SER A 50 -23.82 6.41 -6.90
CA SER A 50 -24.63 5.20 -7.13
C SER A 50 -24.87 4.94 -8.63
N LYS A 51 -24.84 5.99 -9.46
CA LYS A 51 -25.02 5.93 -10.92
C LYS A 51 -23.75 5.56 -11.69
N GLN A 52 -22.58 5.56 -11.07
CA GLN A 52 -21.34 5.09 -11.68
C GLN A 52 -21.25 3.56 -11.64
N LYS A 53 -20.58 2.94 -12.62
CA LYS A 53 -20.55 1.47 -12.76
C LYS A 53 -19.62 0.79 -11.75
N ASP A 54 -18.44 1.38 -11.49
CA ASP A 54 -17.39 0.78 -10.68
C ASP A 54 -16.68 1.86 -9.83
N GLY A 55 -16.17 1.50 -8.65
CA GLY A 55 -15.36 2.41 -7.85
C GLY A 55 -15.10 1.91 -6.42
N LYS A 56 -13.85 2.10 -5.97
CA LYS A 56 -13.41 1.96 -4.58
C LYS A 56 -13.34 3.36 -3.98
N ILE A 57 -14.14 3.66 -2.96
CA ILE A 57 -14.25 5.01 -2.39
C ILE A 57 -13.92 4.97 -0.90
N ALA A 58 -13.04 5.87 -0.47
CA ALA A 58 -12.67 6.03 0.93
C ALA A 58 -13.04 7.43 1.40
N ILE A 59 -13.80 7.52 2.49
CA ILE A 59 -14.26 8.79 3.04
C ILE A 59 -13.78 8.90 4.47
N VAL A 60 -13.04 9.97 4.78
CA VAL A 60 -12.80 10.35 6.17
C VAL A 60 -13.94 11.23 6.63
N MET A 61 -14.68 10.76 7.62
CA MET A 61 -15.72 11.53 8.26
C MET A 61 -15.23 12.04 9.61
N ASP A 62 -15.20 13.36 9.72
CA ASP A 62 -14.90 14.04 10.96
C ASP A 62 -16.17 14.62 11.56
N ILE A 63 -16.82 13.83 12.41
CA ILE A 63 -18.19 14.08 12.89
C ILE A 63 -18.21 15.18 13.98
N ARG A 64 -17.05 15.80 14.26
CA ARG A 64 -16.93 16.98 15.12
C ARG A 64 -17.70 18.20 14.58
N SER A 65 -18.00 18.25 13.28
CA SER A 65 -18.67 19.39 12.63
C SER A 65 -20.20 19.35 12.71
N THR A 66 -20.79 18.24 13.14
CA THR A 66 -22.25 18.06 13.15
C THR A 66 -22.81 18.15 14.56
N GLU A 67 -23.74 19.07 14.79
CA GLU A 67 -24.51 19.17 16.04
C GLU A 67 -25.51 18.01 16.20
N LYS A 68 -25.81 17.28 15.11
CA LYS A 68 -26.81 16.22 15.03
C LYS A 68 -26.17 14.86 14.70
N PHE A 69 -25.64 14.20 15.73
CA PHE A 69 -25.07 12.85 15.60
C PHE A 69 -26.10 11.80 15.13
N ASP A 70 -27.38 11.95 15.52
CA ASP A 70 -28.42 10.97 15.21
C ASP A 70 -28.65 10.81 13.70
N GLY A 71 -28.66 11.91 12.93
CA GLY A 71 -28.84 11.83 11.48
C GLY A 71 -27.68 11.16 10.74
N VAL A 72 -26.47 11.18 11.32
CA VAL A 72 -25.31 10.47 10.79
C VAL A 72 -25.48 8.97 10.99
N LEU A 73 -25.92 8.57 12.18
CA LEU A 73 -26.15 7.17 12.54
C LEU A 73 -27.25 6.55 11.67
N ASP A 74 -28.36 7.26 11.47
CA ASP A 74 -29.43 6.82 10.58
C ASP A 74 -28.93 6.65 9.14
N THR A 75 -28.09 7.59 8.67
CA THR A 75 -27.47 7.47 7.34
C THR A 75 -26.60 6.22 7.24
N LEU A 76 -25.80 5.92 8.28
CA LEU A 76 -24.93 4.73 8.33
C LEU A 76 -25.74 3.42 8.23
N ASP A 77 -26.93 3.36 8.83
CA ASP A 77 -27.79 2.17 8.79
C ASP A 77 -28.40 1.89 7.41
N HIS A 78 -28.52 2.92 6.57
CA HIS A 78 -29.12 2.85 5.23
C HIS A 78 -28.08 2.85 4.10
N LEU A 79 -26.79 2.70 4.39
CA LEU A 79 -25.75 2.79 3.37
C LEU A 79 -25.78 1.63 2.36
N GLU A 80 -26.18 0.44 2.80
CA GLU A 80 -26.27 -0.73 1.92
C GLU A 80 -27.35 -0.56 0.84
N ASP A 81 -28.38 0.26 1.10
CA ASP A 81 -29.47 0.55 0.17
C ASP A 81 -28.98 1.21 -1.13
N TYR A 82 -27.78 1.81 -1.11
CA TYR A 82 -27.13 2.45 -2.26
C TYR A 82 -26.33 1.47 -3.15
N GLY A 83 -26.32 0.18 -2.82
CA GLY A 83 -25.64 -0.86 -3.60
C GLY A 83 -24.11 -0.87 -3.43
N TYR A 84 -23.60 -0.32 -2.33
CA TYR A 84 -22.20 -0.41 -1.91
C TYR A 84 -22.04 -1.45 -0.81
N SER A 85 -20.95 -2.23 -0.86
CA SER A 85 -20.43 -2.94 0.29
C SER A 85 -19.72 -1.91 1.16
N VAL A 86 -20.29 -1.61 2.32
CA VAL A 86 -19.76 -0.59 3.22
C VAL A 86 -18.94 -1.23 4.33
N LYS A 87 -17.81 -0.61 4.66
CA LYS A 87 -17.02 -0.91 5.85
C LYS A 87 -16.74 0.38 6.62
N VAL A 88 -17.17 0.43 7.88
CA VAL A 88 -16.91 1.53 8.81
C VAL A 88 -15.72 1.15 9.71
N ILE A 89 -14.62 1.88 9.55
CA ILE A 89 -13.40 1.72 10.34
C ILE A 89 -13.30 2.86 11.35
N TYR A 90 -13.25 2.52 12.63
CA TYR A 90 -13.05 3.44 13.73
C TYR A 90 -11.61 3.37 14.25
N LEU A 91 -10.87 4.47 14.16
CA LEU A 91 -9.55 4.62 14.73
C LEU A 91 -9.65 5.13 16.18
N ASP A 92 -9.35 4.25 17.13
CA ASP A 92 -9.30 4.55 18.56
C ASP A 92 -7.86 4.86 18.97
N ILE A 93 -7.72 5.55 20.09
CA ILE A 93 -6.45 5.90 20.70
C ILE A 93 -6.64 6.17 22.19
N LYS A 94 -5.69 5.74 23.02
CA LYS A 94 -5.65 6.07 24.44
C LYS A 94 -5.41 7.57 24.61
N THR A 95 -6.20 8.21 25.49
CA THR A 95 -6.18 9.67 25.72
C THR A 95 -4.78 10.23 25.98
N HIS A 96 -3.96 9.52 26.78
CA HIS A 96 -2.61 9.96 27.10
C HIS A 96 -1.64 9.90 25.89
N ILE A 97 -1.85 8.99 24.94
CA ILE A 97 -1.09 8.94 23.68
C ILE A 97 -1.59 10.02 22.71
N ALA A 98 -2.91 10.19 22.61
CA ALA A 98 -3.51 11.25 21.80
C ALA A 98 -2.96 12.62 22.21
N LEU A 99 -2.88 12.90 23.52
CA LEU A 99 -2.29 14.12 24.06
C LEU A 99 -0.81 14.31 23.62
N LYS A 100 0.00 13.24 23.64
CA LYS A 100 1.39 13.29 23.17
C LYS A 100 1.47 13.62 21.68
N ARG A 101 0.70 12.93 20.84
CA ARG A 101 0.64 13.18 19.39
C ARG A 101 0.15 14.59 19.08
N TYR A 102 -0.85 15.06 19.82
CA TYR A 102 -1.43 16.38 19.62
C TYR A 102 -0.42 17.50 19.83
N LYS A 103 0.40 17.39 20.88
CA LYS A 103 1.50 18.34 21.19
C LYS A 103 2.52 18.47 20.04
N LEU A 104 2.71 17.42 19.24
CA LEU A 104 3.60 17.46 18.08
C LEU A 104 3.01 18.25 16.90
N THR A 105 1.69 18.25 16.77
CA THR A 105 1.02 18.76 15.56
C THR A 105 0.77 20.27 15.54
N ARG A 106 1.06 21.02 16.61
CA ARG A 106 0.78 22.48 16.76
C ARG A 106 -0.65 22.95 16.42
N ARG A 107 -1.57 22.04 16.06
CA ARG A 107 -2.97 22.33 15.73
C ARG A 107 -3.77 22.60 17.01
N LYS A 108 -4.87 23.36 16.90
CA LYS A 108 -5.82 23.60 17.99
C LYS A 108 -6.89 22.52 18.03
N HIS A 109 -7.17 21.98 19.20
CA HIS A 109 -8.20 20.94 19.35
C HIS A 109 -9.59 21.58 19.23
N PRO A 110 -10.54 21.00 18.47
CA PRO A 110 -11.85 21.63 18.26
C PRO A 110 -12.61 21.91 19.55
N TYR A 111 -12.57 20.98 20.51
CA TYR A 111 -13.16 21.19 21.84
C TYR A 111 -12.23 21.90 22.84
N ALA A 112 -11.08 22.44 22.45
CA ALA A 112 -10.15 23.09 23.39
C ALA A 112 -10.80 24.29 24.10
N GLU A 113 -11.51 25.15 23.36
CA GLU A 113 -12.11 26.37 23.90
C GLU A 113 -13.21 26.06 24.93
N ARG A 114 -13.97 24.98 24.71
CA ARG A 114 -14.97 24.47 25.65
C ARG A 114 -14.40 24.14 27.04
N PHE A 115 -13.11 23.82 27.11
CA PHE A 115 -12.43 23.46 28.35
C PHE A 115 -11.29 24.43 28.69
N ASN A 116 -11.38 25.70 28.27
CA ASN A 116 -10.38 26.75 28.57
C ASN A 116 -8.94 26.35 28.17
N GLY A 117 -8.79 25.61 27.06
CA GLY A 117 -7.50 25.15 26.56
C GLY A 117 -7.01 23.83 27.15
N ASP A 118 -7.76 23.19 28.05
CA ASP A 118 -7.40 21.85 28.58
C ASP A 118 -7.64 20.76 27.54
N ILE A 119 -6.57 20.40 26.82
CA ILE A 119 -6.59 19.38 25.76
C ILE A 119 -6.93 18.00 26.31
N ALA A 120 -6.55 17.67 27.54
CA ALA A 120 -6.83 16.35 28.11
C ALA A 120 -8.33 16.16 28.34
N LYS A 121 -9.01 17.19 28.87
CA LYS A 121 -10.48 17.20 28.99
C LYS A 121 -11.17 17.21 27.63
N ALA A 122 -10.65 17.96 26.66
CA ALA A 122 -11.19 18.01 25.31
C ALA A 122 -11.15 16.65 24.60
N LEU A 123 -10.05 15.90 24.76
CA LEU A 123 -9.91 14.53 24.22
C LEU A 123 -10.79 13.51 24.96
N ALA A 124 -10.95 13.65 26.28
CA ALA A 124 -11.84 12.79 27.06
C ALA A 124 -13.30 12.99 26.61
N TYR A 125 -13.74 14.25 26.47
CA TYR A 125 -15.05 14.59 25.95
C TYR A 125 -15.26 14.10 24.52
N GLU A 126 -14.25 14.25 23.64
CA GLU A 126 -14.31 13.70 22.27
C GLU A 126 -14.55 12.18 22.28
N LYS A 127 -13.92 11.46 23.21
CA LYS A 127 -14.11 10.01 23.35
C LYS A 127 -15.53 9.64 23.76
N GLU A 128 -16.12 10.40 24.68
CA GLU A 128 -17.51 10.19 25.12
C GLU A 128 -18.49 10.40 23.97
N ILE A 129 -18.41 11.54 23.26
CA ILE A 129 -19.35 11.84 22.17
C ILE A 129 -19.21 10.89 20.98
N MET A 130 -18.02 10.33 20.75
CA MET A 130 -17.77 9.38 19.65
C MET A 130 -18.15 7.93 20.00
N THR A 131 -18.58 7.65 21.23
CA THR A 131 -18.96 6.30 21.69
C THR A 131 -20.06 5.66 20.84
N PRO A 132 -21.15 6.37 20.45
CA PRO A 132 -22.19 5.80 19.60
C PRO A 132 -21.65 5.31 18.25
N LEU A 133 -20.79 6.10 17.59
CA LEU A 133 -20.17 5.70 16.33
C LEU A 133 -19.20 4.54 16.49
N ARG A 134 -18.42 4.54 17.58
CA ARG A 134 -17.52 3.43 17.90
C ARG A 134 -18.29 2.11 18.02
N SER A 135 -19.52 2.15 18.56
CA SER A 135 -20.36 0.96 18.70
C SER A 135 -20.95 0.44 17.38
N ARG A 136 -21.00 1.28 16.34
CA ARG A 136 -21.50 0.92 15.00
C ARG A 136 -20.39 0.65 13.99
N ALA A 137 -19.13 0.74 14.40
CA ALA A 137 -18.03 0.46 13.50
C ALA A 137 -17.87 -1.05 13.29
N ASP A 138 -17.70 -1.47 12.04
CA ASP A 138 -17.38 -2.85 11.69
C ASP A 138 -16.01 -3.26 12.23
N PHE A 139 -15.07 -2.31 12.21
CA PHE A 139 -13.70 -2.52 12.67
C PHE A 139 -13.23 -1.40 13.59
N ILE A 140 -12.62 -1.77 14.71
CA ILE A 140 -11.97 -0.84 15.63
C ILE A 140 -10.47 -1.11 15.63
N ILE A 141 -9.68 -0.09 15.31
CA ILE A 141 -8.22 -0.14 15.36
C ILE A 141 -7.73 0.76 16.49
N ASP A 142 -7.17 0.16 17.56
CA ASP A 142 -6.43 0.91 18.57
C ASP A 142 -5.05 1.27 18.00
N SER A 143 -4.84 2.55 17.67
CA SER A 143 -3.58 3.04 17.13
C SER A 143 -2.61 3.57 18.17
N SER A 144 -2.87 3.35 19.46
CA SER A 144 -2.07 3.88 20.58
C SER A 144 -0.59 3.51 20.47
N ASP A 145 -0.33 2.25 20.15
CA ASP A 145 1.01 1.68 20.13
C ASP A 145 1.48 1.39 18.69
N LEU A 146 0.72 1.85 17.69
CA LEU A 146 1.02 1.66 16.27
C LEU A 146 1.84 2.82 15.70
N THR A 147 2.86 2.48 14.91
CA THR A 147 3.47 3.41 13.96
C THR A 147 2.55 3.64 12.77
N GLY A 148 2.85 4.66 11.95
CA GLY A 148 2.09 4.92 10.72
C GLY A 148 2.06 3.68 9.81
N ASN A 149 3.17 2.96 9.70
CA ASN A 149 3.29 1.77 8.86
C ASN A 149 2.51 0.58 9.43
N GLN A 150 2.52 0.38 10.75
CA GLN A 150 1.71 -0.67 11.38
C GLN A 150 0.20 -0.39 11.23
N LEU A 151 -0.21 0.89 11.28
CA LEU A 151 -1.60 1.27 10.98
C LEU A 151 -1.97 0.93 9.53
N ARG A 152 -1.06 1.18 8.56
CA ARG A 152 -1.24 0.78 7.15
C ARG A 152 -1.43 -0.73 7.02
N THR A 153 -0.53 -1.53 7.58
CA THR A 153 -0.64 -3.00 7.56
C THR A 153 -1.98 -3.45 8.13
N ARG A 154 -2.42 -2.87 9.26
CA ARG A 154 -3.69 -3.25 9.88
C ARG A 154 -4.91 -2.90 9.04
N LEU A 155 -4.91 -1.71 8.43
CA LEU A 155 -5.96 -1.31 7.48
C LEU A 155 -6.01 -2.25 6.29
N THR A 156 -4.85 -2.66 5.79
CA THR A 156 -4.83 -3.51 4.59
C THR A 156 -5.39 -4.90 4.84
N GLN A 157 -5.05 -5.51 5.98
CA GLN A 157 -5.63 -6.79 6.41
C GLN A 157 -7.16 -6.76 6.51
N ILE A 158 -7.72 -5.61 6.92
CA ILE A 158 -9.17 -5.43 7.06
C ILE A 158 -9.85 -5.24 5.69
N LEU A 159 -9.15 -4.57 4.76
CA LEU A 159 -9.74 -4.11 3.51
C LEU A 159 -9.60 -5.12 2.37
N VAL A 160 -8.39 -5.63 2.17
CA VAL A 160 -8.00 -6.39 0.98
C VAL A 160 -7.92 -7.89 1.28
N GLY A 161 -7.57 -8.26 2.52
CA GLY A 161 -7.32 -9.66 2.90
C GLY A 161 -5.83 -9.95 2.96
N ASP A 162 -5.37 -11.01 2.28
CA ASP A 162 -3.98 -11.51 2.35
C ASP A 162 -2.97 -10.43 1.91
N ASP A 163 -1.78 -10.43 2.53
CA ASP A 163 -0.73 -9.41 2.31
C ASP A 163 -0.24 -9.30 0.84
N LYS A 164 -0.64 -10.25 -0.02
CA LYS A 164 -0.24 -10.41 -1.42
C LYS A 164 -0.72 -9.31 -2.36
N ASP A 165 -1.85 -8.68 -2.04
CA ASP A 165 -2.50 -7.70 -2.91
C ASP A 165 -1.95 -6.27 -2.78
N ILE A 166 -0.96 -6.06 -1.91
CA ILE A 166 -0.54 -4.72 -1.44
C ILE A 166 0.80 -4.29 -2.03
N MET A 167 1.70 -5.25 -2.25
CA MET A 167 3.09 -4.98 -2.62
C MET A 167 3.27 -5.14 -4.12
N ASN A 168 3.59 -4.05 -4.80
CA ASN A 168 4.03 -4.09 -6.19
C ASN A 168 5.51 -4.48 -6.23
N ILE A 169 5.81 -5.66 -6.79
CA ILE A 169 7.19 -6.12 -6.98
C ILE A 169 7.61 -5.78 -8.40
N HIS A 170 8.57 -4.86 -8.52
CA HIS A 170 9.17 -4.48 -9.80
C HIS A 170 10.56 -5.10 -9.89
N VAL A 171 10.78 -5.94 -10.90
CA VAL A 171 12.11 -6.43 -11.25
C VAL A 171 12.62 -5.62 -12.44
N GLU A 172 13.85 -5.12 -12.36
CA GLU A 172 14.43 -4.34 -13.45
C GLU A 172 15.79 -4.94 -13.85
N SER A 173 16.06 -5.08 -15.15
CA SER A 173 17.41 -5.39 -15.61
C SER A 173 18.09 -4.16 -16.20
N PHE A 174 19.36 -3.93 -15.85
CA PHE A 174 20.13 -2.79 -16.33
C PHE A 174 21.60 -3.12 -16.63
N GLY A 175 22.27 -2.20 -17.32
CA GLY A 175 23.71 -2.23 -17.58
C GLY A 175 24.47 -1.25 -16.68
N PHE A 176 25.46 -1.71 -15.92
CA PHE A 176 26.33 -0.83 -15.11
C PHE A 176 27.03 0.26 -15.94
N LYS A 177 27.29 0.01 -17.24
CA LYS A 177 27.84 1.03 -18.14
C LYS A 177 26.92 2.24 -18.34
N HIS A 178 25.63 2.11 -18.01
CA HIS A 178 24.60 3.14 -18.13
C HIS A 178 24.16 3.72 -16.77
N GLY A 179 24.83 3.36 -15.68
CA GLY A 179 24.49 3.80 -14.32
C GLY A 179 23.43 2.91 -13.65
N ILE A 180 23.28 3.05 -12.34
CA ILE A 180 22.28 2.33 -11.54
C ILE A 180 20.92 3.04 -11.68
N PRO A 181 19.77 2.34 -11.78
CA PRO A 181 18.45 2.96 -11.74
C PRO A 181 18.25 3.75 -10.44
N ASN A 182 17.66 4.94 -10.51
CA ASN A 182 17.49 5.81 -9.33
C ASN A 182 16.41 5.29 -8.38
N GLU A 183 15.46 4.56 -8.94
CA GLU A 183 14.30 3.94 -8.31
C GLU A 183 14.63 2.60 -7.62
N ALA A 184 15.86 2.08 -7.78
CA ALA A 184 16.25 0.79 -7.24
C ALA A 184 16.33 0.79 -5.70
N ASP A 185 15.53 -0.06 -5.06
CA ASP A 185 15.68 -0.37 -3.62
C ASP A 185 16.84 -1.33 -3.38
N PHE A 186 17.03 -2.27 -4.30
CA PHE A 186 18.08 -3.28 -4.27
C PHE A 186 18.82 -3.30 -5.60
N VAL A 187 20.15 -3.42 -5.52
CA VAL A 187 21.01 -3.55 -6.68
C VAL A 187 21.82 -4.84 -6.56
N ILE A 188 21.59 -5.76 -7.47
CA ILE A 188 22.22 -7.08 -7.50
C ILE A 188 23.16 -7.15 -8.70
N ASP A 189 24.46 -7.30 -8.43
CA ASP A 189 25.47 -7.43 -9.47
C ASP A 189 25.65 -8.89 -9.89
N VAL A 190 25.34 -9.19 -11.17
CA VAL A 190 25.50 -10.53 -11.76
C VAL A 190 26.65 -10.60 -12.77
N ARG A 191 27.59 -9.63 -12.76
CA ARG A 191 28.76 -9.62 -13.65
C ARG A 191 29.73 -10.77 -13.42
N CYS A 192 29.66 -11.42 -12.26
CA CYS A 192 30.44 -12.61 -11.92
C CYS A 192 30.05 -13.86 -12.73
N LEU A 193 28.84 -13.91 -13.30
CA LEU A 193 28.37 -15.07 -14.05
C LEU A 193 29.02 -15.18 -15.44
N PRO A 194 29.13 -16.40 -16.01
CA PRO A 194 29.66 -16.64 -17.36
C PRO A 194 29.01 -15.74 -18.41
N ASN A 195 29.82 -15.07 -19.23
CA ASN A 195 29.38 -13.99 -20.10
C ASN A 195 28.99 -14.49 -21.50
N PRO A 196 27.70 -14.42 -21.91
CA PRO A 196 27.26 -14.90 -23.23
C PRO A 196 27.85 -14.09 -24.40
N TYR A 197 28.35 -12.88 -24.14
CA TYR A 197 28.93 -11.98 -25.15
C TYR A 197 30.08 -12.61 -25.95
N TRP A 198 30.82 -13.55 -25.35
CA TRP A 198 31.96 -14.21 -25.98
C TRP A 198 31.56 -15.40 -26.88
N VAL A 199 30.27 -15.76 -26.89
CA VAL A 199 29.72 -16.78 -27.78
C VAL A 199 29.15 -16.06 -29.00
N GLU A 200 29.77 -16.27 -30.16
CA GLU A 200 29.47 -15.52 -31.39
C GLU A 200 27.98 -15.52 -31.74
N ASN A 201 27.31 -16.67 -31.62
CA ASN A 201 25.89 -16.83 -31.94
C ASN A 201 24.94 -16.19 -30.91
N LEU A 202 25.43 -15.89 -29.69
CA LEU A 202 24.63 -15.29 -28.61
C LEU A 202 24.85 -13.79 -28.47
N ARG A 203 25.94 -13.25 -29.03
CA ARG A 203 26.38 -11.86 -28.82
C ARG A 203 25.33 -10.79 -29.17
N ASN A 204 24.54 -11.05 -30.21
CA ASN A 204 23.50 -10.13 -30.71
C ASN A 204 22.10 -10.47 -30.18
N LYS A 205 21.98 -11.45 -29.29
CA LYS A 205 20.74 -11.86 -28.66
C LYS A 205 20.57 -11.17 -27.31
N THR A 206 19.44 -11.41 -26.67
CA THR A 206 19.08 -10.85 -25.37
C THR A 206 18.75 -11.97 -24.40
N GLY A 207 18.69 -11.68 -23.10
CA GLY A 207 18.25 -12.65 -22.10
C GLY A 207 16.78 -13.10 -22.24
N LEU A 208 16.00 -12.49 -23.14
CA LEU A 208 14.66 -12.97 -23.52
C LEU A 208 14.72 -14.12 -24.52
N ASP A 209 15.82 -14.24 -25.26
CA ASP A 209 16.01 -15.33 -26.21
C ASP A 209 16.34 -16.62 -25.46
N GLN A 210 15.62 -17.69 -25.79
CA GLN A 210 15.75 -19.00 -25.12
C GLN A 210 17.20 -19.49 -25.11
N GLU A 211 17.96 -19.27 -26.18
CA GLU A 211 19.36 -19.70 -26.27
C GLU A 211 20.28 -18.99 -25.26
N VAL A 212 20.06 -17.69 -25.03
CA VAL A 212 20.84 -16.94 -24.02
C VAL A 212 20.41 -17.39 -22.63
N ARG A 213 19.11 -17.58 -22.41
CA ARG A 213 18.58 -18.10 -21.15
C ARG A 213 19.16 -19.47 -20.82
N ASP A 214 19.14 -20.39 -21.78
CA ASP A 214 19.68 -21.75 -21.65
C ASP A 214 21.19 -21.72 -21.39
N TYR A 215 21.93 -20.85 -22.07
CA TYR A 215 23.35 -20.67 -21.80
C TYR A 215 23.58 -20.18 -20.37
N VAL A 216 22.93 -19.09 -19.95
CA VAL A 216 23.09 -18.51 -18.60
C VAL A 216 22.76 -19.55 -17.54
N PHE A 217 21.68 -20.30 -17.70
CA PHE A 217 21.25 -21.35 -16.77
C PHE A 217 21.83 -22.74 -17.06
N SER A 218 22.80 -22.90 -17.95
CA SER A 218 23.56 -24.15 -18.08
C SER A 218 24.59 -24.33 -16.96
N PHE A 219 25.00 -23.21 -16.35
CA PHE A 219 26.01 -23.16 -15.31
C PHE A 219 25.41 -23.36 -13.92
N ALA A 220 26.08 -24.15 -13.08
CA ALA A 220 25.61 -24.44 -11.72
C ALA A 220 25.61 -23.18 -10.85
N GLU A 221 26.61 -22.33 -11.02
CA GLU A 221 26.77 -21.09 -10.24
C GLU A 221 25.63 -20.10 -10.53
N SER A 222 25.14 -20.04 -11.77
CA SER A 222 24.00 -19.19 -12.13
C SER A 222 22.71 -19.65 -11.46
N LYS A 223 22.47 -20.98 -11.41
CA LYS A 223 21.29 -21.55 -10.74
C LYS A 223 21.36 -21.33 -9.24
N GLU A 224 22.52 -21.61 -8.64
CA GLU A 224 22.72 -21.44 -7.20
C GLU A 224 22.58 -19.96 -6.79
N LEU A 225 23.11 -19.02 -7.57
CA LEU A 225 22.92 -17.60 -7.31
C LEU A 225 21.44 -17.21 -7.37
N LEU A 226 20.71 -17.67 -8.39
CA LEU A 226 19.28 -17.39 -8.50
C LEU A 226 18.50 -17.95 -7.29
N GLU A 227 18.80 -19.17 -6.86
CA GLU A 227 18.17 -19.77 -5.67
C GLU A 227 18.43 -18.97 -4.40
N LYS A 228 19.69 -18.54 -4.17
CA LYS A 228 20.02 -17.69 -3.02
C LYS A 228 19.34 -16.33 -3.06
N LEU A 229 19.23 -15.73 -4.25
CA LEU A 229 18.49 -14.48 -4.43
C LEU A 229 17.01 -14.68 -4.13
N ILE A 230 16.39 -15.74 -4.66
CA ILE A 230 15.00 -16.09 -4.38
C ILE A 230 14.76 -16.23 -2.88
N ASP A 231 15.59 -17.01 -2.18
CA ASP A 231 15.45 -17.24 -0.74
C ASP A 231 15.56 -15.93 0.06
N LEU A 232 16.57 -15.11 -0.25
CA LEU A 232 16.77 -13.82 0.38
C LEU A 232 15.58 -12.88 0.14
N LEU A 233 15.12 -12.75 -1.11
CA LEU A 233 14.06 -11.80 -1.45
C LEU A 233 12.70 -12.26 -0.93
N ASP A 234 12.42 -13.57 -0.93
CA ASP A 234 11.23 -14.14 -0.29
C ASP A 234 11.21 -13.89 1.22
N PHE A 235 12.38 -13.95 1.89
CA PHE A 235 12.51 -13.60 3.30
C PHE A 235 12.26 -12.09 3.55
N LEU A 236 12.75 -11.23 2.65
CA LEU A 236 12.69 -9.77 2.81
C LEU A 236 11.31 -9.18 2.49
N ASN A 237 10.60 -9.68 1.48
CA ASN A 237 9.33 -9.11 1.01
C ASN A 237 8.31 -8.90 2.15
N PRO A 238 8.01 -9.90 3.01
CA PRO A 238 7.09 -9.72 4.14
C PRO A 238 7.56 -8.70 5.18
N LEU A 239 8.88 -8.49 5.31
CA LEU A 239 9.43 -7.50 6.23
C LEU A 239 9.22 -6.09 5.72
N TYR A 240 9.37 -5.86 4.41
CA TYR A 240 9.09 -4.56 3.78
C TYR A 240 7.60 -4.22 3.77
N ILE A 241 6.72 -5.21 3.64
CA ILE A 241 5.26 -5.01 3.80
C ILE A 241 4.95 -4.55 5.22
N LYS A 242 5.55 -5.18 6.24
CA LYS A 242 5.42 -4.75 7.64
C LYS A 242 6.03 -3.37 7.88
N GLU A 243 7.09 -3.03 7.16
CA GLU A 243 7.65 -1.68 7.13
C GLU A 243 6.73 -0.69 6.40
N GLY A 244 5.68 -1.12 5.70
CA GLY A 244 4.70 -0.25 5.06
C GLY A 244 5.06 0.21 3.66
N LYS A 245 6.01 -0.47 2.99
CA LYS A 245 6.27 -0.25 1.56
C LYS A 245 5.14 -0.87 0.71
N SER A 246 4.58 -0.06 -0.18
CA SER A 246 3.61 -0.47 -1.20
C SER A 246 4.27 -0.93 -2.50
N GLN A 247 5.57 -0.65 -2.69
CA GLN A 247 6.34 -1.06 -3.86
C GLN A 247 7.78 -1.38 -3.47
N ILE A 248 8.40 -2.29 -4.23
CA ILE A 248 9.83 -2.60 -4.13
C ILE A 248 10.42 -2.82 -5.53
N VAL A 249 11.62 -2.27 -5.75
CA VAL A 249 12.34 -2.38 -7.02
C VAL A 249 13.63 -3.19 -6.86
N PHE A 250 13.69 -4.36 -7.48
CA PHE A 250 14.87 -5.23 -7.56
C PHE A 250 15.61 -5.01 -8.88
N ALA A 251 16.70 -4.24 -8.84
CA ALA A 251 17.51 -3.96 -10.02
C ALA A 251 18.67 -4.96 -10.18
N ILE A 252 18.65 -5.72 -11.28
CA ILE A 252 19.65 -6.72 -11.64
C ILE A 252 20.61 -6.14 -12.67
N GLY A 253 21.89 -6.02 -12.31
CA GLY A 253 22.91 -5.36 -13.13
C GLY A 253 23.89 -6.34 -13.76
N CYS A 254 24.09 -6.24 -15.07
CA CYS A 254 25.28 -6.78 -15.73
C CYS A 254 26.07 -5.66 -16.41
N THR A 255 27.13 -5.93 -17.17
CA THR A 255 27.92 -4.84 -17.78
C THR A 255 27.11 -4.03 -18.78
N GLY A 256 26.43 -4.70 -19.72
CA GLY A 256 25.75 -4.06 -20.84
C GLY A 256 24.24 -3.98 -20.73
N GLY A 257 23.61 -4.77 -19.87
CA GLY A 257 22.16 -4.77 -19.68
C GLY A 257 21.34 -5.70 -20.58
N ASN A 258 21.98 -6.50 -21.44
CA ASN A 258 21.26 -7.23 -22.51
C ASN A 258 21.09 -8.73 -22.27
N HIS A 259 22.00 -9.38 -21.51
CA HIS A 259 22.06 -10.85 -21.43
C HIS A 259 21.76 -11.37 -20.02
N ARG A 260 22.79 -11.43 -19.16
CA ARG A 260 22.74 -12.03 -17.81
C ARG A 260 21.70 -11.38 -16.92
N SER A 261 21.67 -10.05 -16.87
CA SER A 261 20.71 -9.31 -16.04
C SER A 261 19.27 -9.55 -16.48
N VAL A 262 19.01 -9.57 -17.79
CA VAL A 262 17.68 -9.84 -18.38
C VAL A 262 17.23 -11.25 -18.02
N ALA A 263 18.09 -12.27 -18.24
CA ALA A 263 17.74 -13.66 -17.95
C ALA A 263 17.44 -13.91 -16.45
N ILE A 264 18.21 -13.29 -15.55
CA ILE A 264 17.97 -13.38 -14.11
C ILE A 264 16.70 -12.60 -13.71
N ALA A 265 16.45 -11.43 -14.29
CA ALA A 265 15.25 -10.65 -14.02
C ALA A 265 13.96 -11.38 -14.41
N GLU A 266 13.93 -12.00 -15.60
CA GLU A 266 12.79 -12.83 -16.03
C GLU A 266 12.58 -14.03 -15.09
N ALA A 267 13.65 -14.71 -14.69
CA ALA A 267 13.54 -15.85 -13.79
C ALA A 267 13.03 -15.45 -12.38
N LEU A 268 13.42 -14.28 -11.89
CA LEU A 268 12.89 -13.72 -10.64
C LEU A 268 11.42 -13.37 -10.76
N LYS A 269 11.00 -12.75 -11.88
CA LYS A 269 9.59 -12.46 -12.15
C LYS A 269 8.77 -13.75 -12.14
N GLU A 270 9.18 -14.78 -12.88
CA GLU A 270 8.48 -16.07 -12.95
C GLU A 270 8.36 -16.74 -11.57
N HIS A 271 9.34 -16.54 -10.68
CA HIS A 271 9.24 -17.01 -9.30
C HIS A 271 8.22 -16.21 -8.50
N PHE A 272 8.29 -14.88 -8.55
CA PHE A 272 7.39 -14.03 -7.77
C PHE A 272 5.93 -14.13 -8.23
N GLU A 273 5.66 -14.26 -9.53
CA GLU A 273 4.31 -14.45 -10.08
C GLU A 273 3.59 -15.70 -9.53
N LYS A 274 4.32 -16.68 -8.97
CA LYS A 274 3.71 -17.84 -8.30
C LYS A 274 3.13 -17.53 -6.93
N LYS A 275 3.59 -16.44 -6.29
CA LYS A 275 3.27 -16.07 -4.91
C LYS A 275 2.52 -14.74 -4.81
N TRP A 276 2.72 -13.85 -5.77
CA TRP A 276 2.28 -12.46 -5.76
C TRP A 276 1.53 -12.14 -7.05
N ASP A 277 0.42 -11.42 -6.93
CA ASP A 277 -0.43 -11.08 -8.08
C ASP A 277 0.03 -9.80 -8.82
N ASN A 278 0.84 -8.95 -8.16
CA ASN A 278 1.30 -7.66 -8.68
C ASN A 278 2.82 -7.63 -8.92
N VAL A 279 3.29 -8.40 -9.90
CA VAL A 279 4.70 -8.45 -10.29
C VAL A 279 4.87 -7.89 -11.69
N SER A 280 5.88 -7.03 -11.91
CA SER A 280 6.25 -6.58 -13.24
C SER A 280 7.75 -6.68 -13.47
N VAL A 281 8.14 -6.71 -14.74
CA VAL A 281 9.54 -6.66 -15.14
C VAL A 281 9.76 -5.55 -16.17
N ASN A 282 10.89 -4.86 -16.08
CA ASN A 282 11.32 -3.87 -17.06
C ASN A 282 12.79 -4.12 -17.45
N HIS A 283 13.13 -3.93 -18.72
CA HIS A 283 14.51 -4.07 -19.19
C HIS A 283 15.03 -2.74 -19.74
N ARG A 284 15.59 -1.92 -18.85
CA ARG A 284 15.91 -0.52 -19.13
C ARG A 284 16.86 -0.33 -20.31
N ASP A 285 17.85 -1.21 -20.44
CA ASP A 285 18.94 -1.05 -21.40
C ASP A 285 18.93 -2.12 -22.50
N ILE A 286 17.91 -2.98 -22.59
CA ILE A 286 17.89 -4.13 -23.52
C ILE A 286 18.02 -3.74 -25.01
N SER A 287 17.62 -2.51 -25.34
CA SER A 287 17.69 -1.92 -26.68
C SER A 287 18.87 -0.95 -26.86
N ARG A 288 19.71 -0.79 -25.83
CA ARG A 288 20.89 0.10 -25.85
C ARG A 288 22.15 -0.71 -26.12
N SER A 289 22.64 -0.61 -27.35
CA SER A 289 23.93 -1.17 -27.79
C SER A 289 25.10 -0.35 -27.28
#